data_AF-A0A4R6F4X9-F1
#
_entry.id   AF-A0A4R6F4X9-F1
#
_cell.length_a   1.000
_cell.length_b   1.000
_cell.length_c   1.000
_cell.angle_alpha   90.00
_cell.angle_beta   90.00
_cell.angle_gamma   90.00
#
_symmetry.space_group_name_H-M   'P 1'
#
loop_
_entity.id
_entity.type
_entity.pdbx_description
1 polymer ?
#
loop_
_entity_poly.entity_id
_entity_poly.type
_entity_poly.pdbx_seq_one_letter_code
_entity_poly.pdbx_strand_id
1 'polypeptide(L)'
;MMSHSTPVSPSGKKRRVASQVAASTRLLPLPDEVVSALLIDYHMALASLRQGRGDLRHFVTMARVVVVSCHLFDAGYGEAHIDGLMEVQDALDRSHRMAAESTNWCVDDATFELLADLLTLHEQQLREAPFHVVARSNEKMELGVSMSGTRASGMRTAA
;
A
#
# COMPACT_ATOMS: atom_id res chain seq x y z
N MET A 1 -26.77 58.35 -18.96
CA MET A 1 -25.57 58.31 -18.10
C MET A 1 -25.93 57.55 -16.82
N MET A 2 -25.71 56.23 -16.77
CA MET A 2 -25.55 55.46 -15.52
C MET A 2 -24.68 54.23 -15.83
N SER A 3 -23.73 53.99 -14.93
CA SER A 3 -22.52 53.19 -15.10
C SER A 3 -22.76 51.67 -15.04
N HIS A 4 -22.10 50.91 -15.91
CA HIS A 4 -21.87 49.48 -15.67
C HIS A 4 -20.51 49.30 -14.98
N SER A 5 -20.55 48.99 -13.69
CA SER A 5 -19.40 48.51 -12.93
C SER A 5 -19.25 47.01 -13.18
N THR A 6 -18.13 46.59 -13.77
CA THR A 6 -17.72 45.18 -13.78
C THR A 6 -16.62 44.99 -12.73
N PRO A 7 -16.70 43.96 -11.86
CA PRO A 7 -15.65 43.68 -10.91
C PRO A 7 -14.48 42.99 -11.64
N VAL A 8 -13.29 43.59 -11.56
CA VAL A 8 -12.05 42.93 -11.96
C VAL A 8 -11.79 41.76 -11.00
N SER A 9 -11.80 40.53 -11.52
CA SER A 9 -11.38 39.35 -10.77
C SER A 9 -9.86 39.38 -10.56
N PRO A 10 -9.35 39.34 -9.31
CA PRO A 10 -7.93 39.14 -9.09
C PRO A 10 -7.60 37.64 -9.07
N SER A 11 -6.36 37.30 -9.39
CA SER A 11 -5.64 36.12 -8.86
C SER A 11 -5.49 34.86 -9.75
N GLY A 12 -4.89 35.03 -10.93
CA GLY A 12 -4.27 33.91 -11.68
C GLY A 12 -2.90 33.45 -11.13
N LYS A 13 -2.20 34.30 -10.36
CA LYS A 13 -0.84 34.01 -9.85
C LYS A 13 -0.81 33.03 -8.68
N LYS A 14 -1.74 33.13 -7.72
CA LYS A 14 -1.75 32.26 -6.52
C LYS A 14 -2.04 30.79 -6.87
N ARG A 15 -2.89 30.54 -7.87
CA ARG A 15 -3.27 29.19 -8.29
C ARG A 15 -2.13 28.43 -8.97
N ARG A 16 -1.27 29.13 -9.72
CA ARG A 16 -0.11 28.54 -10.41
C ARG A 16 1.00 28.09 -9.46
N VAL A 17 1.31 28.90 -8.44
CA VAL A 17 2.34 28.56 -7.46
C VAL A 17 1.89 27.39 -6.59
N ALA A 18 0.64 27.38 -6.12
CA ALA A 18 0.09 26.25 -5.37
C ALA A 18 0.06 24.95 -6.18
N SER A 19 -0.33 25.00 -7.47
CA SER A 19 -0.30 23.81 -8.33
C SER A 19 1.12 23.30 -8.62
N GLN A 20 2.09 24.21 -8.70
CA GLN A 20 3.48 23.85 -8.96
C GLN A 20 4.17 23.28 -7.72
N VAL A 21 3.90 23.84 -6.53
CA VAL A 21 4.36 23.27 -5.25
C VAL A 21 3.75 21.89 -5.03
N ALA A 22 2.44 21.72 -5.26
CA ALA A 22 1.80 20.42 -5.18
C ALA A 22 2.35 19.40 -6.20
N ALA A 23 2.76 19.85 -7.40
CA ALA A 23 3.43 19.00 -8.38
C ALA A 23 4.86 18.65 -7.95
N SER A 24 5.62 19.58 -7.36
CA SER A 24 6.97 19.32 -6.85
C SER A 24 6.99 18.42 -5.63
N THR A 25 6.03 18.56 -4.70
CA THR A 25 5.90 17.67 -3.53
C THR A 25 5.65 16.23 -3.94
N ARG A 26 4.97 15.99 -5.07
CA ARG A 26 4.76 14.65 -5.62
C ARG A 26 6.03 13.97 -6.12
N LEU A 27 7.08 14.75 -6.41
CA LEU A 27 8.39 14.25 -6.84
C LEU A 27 9.31 13.93 -5.66
N LEU A 28 8.94 14.35 -4.45
CA LEU A 28 9.70 14.06 -3.24
C LEU A 28 9.19 12.76 -2.59
N PRO A 29 10.05 12.04 -1.84
CA PRO A 29 9.62 10.94 -1.00
C PRO A 29 8.60 11.35 0.06
N LEU A 30 7.99 10.36 0.70
CA LEU A 30 7.14 10.58 1.87
C LEU A 30 7.96 11.24 3.00
N PRO A 31 7.34 12.13 3.81
CA PRO A 31 7.99 12.63 5.02
C PRO A 31 8.31 11.49 6.00
N ASP A 32 9.47 11.54 6.66
CA ASP A 32 9.94 10.51 7.58
C ASP A 32 8.96 10.20 8.72
N GLU A 33 8.23 11.21 9.20
CA GLU A 33 7.22 11.04 10.25
C GLU A 33 6.05 10.16 9.77
N VAL A 34 5.68 10.30 8.49
CA VAL A 34 4.62 9.49 7.87
C VAL A 34 5.08 8.05 7.70
N VAL A 35 6.31 7.85 7.20
CA VAL A 35 6.89 6.50 7.04
C VAL A 35 7.00 5.79 8.39
N SER A 36 7.48 6.49 9.42
CA SER A 36 7.62 5.93 10.76
C SER A 36 6.28 5.50 11.37
N ALA A 37 5.24 6.33 11.21
CA ALA A 37 3.90 5.98 11.68
C ALA A 37 3.34 4.73 10.99
N LEU A 38 3.51 4.63 9.66
CA LEU A 38 3.08 3.45 8.89
C LEU A 38 3.81 2.18 9.33
N LEU A 39 5.12 2.25 9.54
CA LEU A 39 5.90 1.09 9.96
C LEU A 39 5.52 0.59 11.35
N ILE A 40 5.21 1.49 12.29
CA ILE A 40 4.68 1.10 13.60
C ILE A 40 3.38 0.29 13.43
N ASP A 41 2.46 0.78 12.60
CA ASP A 41 1.20 0.08 12.34
C ASP A 41 1.42 -1.29 11.68
N TYR A 42 2.37 -1.38 10.75
CA TYR A 42 2.70 -2.63 10.07
C TYR A 42 3.35 -3.65 11.00
N HIS A 43 4.32 -3.24 11.81
CA HIS A 43 4.95 -4.13 12.78
C HIS A 43 3.97 -4.57 13.88
N MET A 44 3.05 -3.70 14.31
CA MET A 44 1.98 -4.11 15.23
C MET A 44 1.05 -5.14 14.59
N ALA A 45 0.68 -4.97 13.32
CA ALA A 45 -0.15 -5.95 12.63
C ALA A 45 0.55 -7.30 12.49
N LEU A 46 1.84 -7.31 12.13
CA LEU A 46 2.63 -8.54 12.04
C LEU A 46 2.77 -9.22 13.41
N ALA A 47 3.02 -8.45 14.47
CA ALA A 47 3.12 -8.99 15.82
C ALA A 47 1.81 -9.62 16.32
N SER A 48 0.66 -9.00 16.00
CA SER A 48 -0.66 -9.56 16.31
C SER A 48 -0.89 -10.90 15.59
N LEU A 49 -0.52 -11.01 14.31
CA LEU A 49 -0.61 -12.26 13.55
C LEU A 49 0.28 -13.35 14.14
N ARG A 50 1.54 -13.03 14.52
CA ARG A 50 2.46 -13.99 15.15
C ARG A 50 1.92 -14.54 16.46
N GLN A 51 1.30 -13.69 17.27
CA GLN A 51 0.74 -14.09 18.58
C GLN A 51 -0.58 -14.84 18.46
N GLY A 52 -1.10 -15.09 17.26
CA GLY A 52 -2.43 -15.67 17.04
C GLY A 52 -3.56 -14.79 17.57
N ARG A 53 -3.31 -13.48 17.70
CA ARG A 53 -4.26 -12.44 18.11
C ARG A 53 -4.67 -11.55 16.92
N GLY A 54 -4.25 -11.94 15.72
CA GLY A 54 -4.57 -11.26 14.49
C GLY A 54 -6.02 -11.47 14.08
N ASP A 55 -6.46 -10.63 13.16
CA ASP A 55 -7.75 -10.74 12.50
C ASP A 55 -7.55 -10.52 10.99
N LEU A 56 -8.65 -10.59 10.24
CA LEU A 56 -8.62 -10.36 8.80
C LEU A 56 -8.03 -8.99 8.44
N ARG A 57 -8.21 -7.95 9.26
CA ARG A 57 -7.65 -6.61 8.99
C ARG A 57 -6.13 -6.64 9.07
N HIS A 58 -5.56 -7.25 10.10
CA HIS A 58 -4.10 -7.41 10.22
C HIS A 58 -3.53 -8.19 9.02
N PHE A 59 -4.19 -9.28 8.62
CA PHE A 59 -3.79 -10.07 7.47
C PHE A 59 -3.85 -9.30 6.15
N VAL A 60 -4.96 -8.59 5.90
CA VAL A 60 -5.12 -7.74 4.70
C VAL A 60 -4.11 -6.60 4.68
N THR A 61 -3.73 -6.04 5.84
CA THR A 61 -2.65 -5.06 5.93
C THR A 61 -1.32 -5.65 5.47
N MET A 62 -0.96 -6.87 5.89
CA MET A 62 0.26 -7.52 5.40
C MET A 62 0.18 -7.83 3.90
N ALA A 63 -0.96 -8.34 3.42
CA ALA A 63 -1.17 -8.58 1.99
C ALA A 63 -1.02 -7.30 1.15
N ARG A 64 -1.52 -6.16 1.67
CA ARG A 64 -1.32 -4.84 1.06
C ARG A 64 0.15 -4.49 0.94
N VAL A 65 0.91 -4.65 2.03
CA VAL A 65 2.35 -4.36 2.04
C VAL A 65 3.10 -5.21 1.01
N VAL A 66 2.80 -6.52 0.92
CA VAL A 66 3.41 -7.41 -0.09
C VAL A 66 3.15 -6.90 -1.51
N VAL A 67 1.89 -6.67 -1.87
CA VAL A 67 1.51 -6.24 -3.22
C VAL A 67 2.11 -4.89 -3.58
N VAL A 68 2.08 -3.93 -2.66
CA VAL A 68 2.66 -2.59 -2.88
C VAL A 68 4.17 -2.68 -3.01
N SER A 69 4.84 -3.51 -2.22
CA SER A 69 6.29 -3.73 -2.32
C SER A 69 6.69 -4.31 -3.66
N CYS A 70 5.92 -5.26 -4.21
CA CYS A 70 6.11 -5.77 -5.56
C CYS A 70 5.93 -4.67 -6.62
N HIS A 71 4.91 -3.82 -6.51
CA HIS A 71 4.71 -2.72 -7.44
C HIS A 71 5.80 -1.64 -7.37
N LEU A 72 6.36 -1.40 -6.18
CA LEU A 72 7.50 -0.50 -5.98
C LEU A 72 8.79 -1.11 -6.56
N PHE A 73 9.00 -2.42 -6.37
CA PHE A 73 10.08 -3.17 -6.98
C PHE A 73 10.01 -3.11 -8.51
N ASP A 74 8.84 -3.37 -9.11
CA ASP A 74 8.62 -3.23 -10.56
C ASP A 74 8.87 -1.80 -11.07
N ALA A 75 8.71 -0.80 -10.22
CA ALA A 75 9.00 0.60 -10.51
C ALA A 75 10.48 0.98 -10.29
N GLY A 76 11.32 0.03 -9.87
CA GLY A 76 12.76 0.18 -9.67
C GLY A 76 13.18 0.58 -8.26
N TYR A 77 12.32 0.40 -7.25
CA TYR A 77 12.63 0.74 -5.85
C TYR A 77 12.86 -0.51 -5.01
N GLY A 78 14.02 -0.57 -4.33
CA GLY A 78 14.44 -1.68 -3.48
C GLY A 78 15.27 -2.73 -4.21
N GLU A 79 16.27 -3.28 -3.52
CA GLU A 79 17.10 -4.39 -3.98
C GLU A 79 16.55 -5.71 -3.40
N ALA A 80 15.51 -6.26 -4.05
CA ALA A 80 14.98 -7.56 -3.69
C ALA A 80 15.33 -8.61 -4.75
N HIS A 81 15.69 -9.82 -4.32
CA HIS A 81 15.72 -10.95 -5.25
C HIS A 81 14.27 -11.36 -5.55
N ILE A 82 13.93 -11.53 -6.82
CA ILE A 82 12.57 -11.92 -7.26
C ILE A 82 12.08 -13.16 -6.49
N ASP A 83 12.96 -14.14 -6.26
CA ASP A 83 12.62 -15.36 -5.53
C ASP A 83 12.20 -15.08 -4.08
N GLY A 84 12.78 -14.08 -3.42
CA GLY A 84 12.39 -13.69 -2.06
C GLY A 84 10.99 -13.08 -1.99
N LEU A 85 10.61 -12.26 -2.96
CA LEU A 85 9.24 -11.72 -3.06
C LEU A 85 8.22 -12.82 -3.36
N MET A 86 8.58 -13.79 -4.21
CA MET A 86 7.74 -14.96 -4.47
C MET A 86 7.56 -15.82 -3.22
N GLU A 87 8.62 -16.03 -2.44
CA GLU A 87 8.57 -16.82 -1.21
C GLU A 87 7.62 -16.18 -0.17
N VAL A 88 7.67 -14.85 -0.03
CA VAL A 88 6.76 -14.10 0.84
C VAL A 88 5.30 -14.25 0.38
N GLN A 89 5.04 -14.16 -0.92
CA GLN A 89 3.69 -14.31 -1.47
C GLN A 89 3.15 -15.74 -1.22
N ASP A 90 3.97 -16.77 -1.46
CA ASP A 90 3.61 -18.15 -1.21
C ASP A 90 3.34 -18.42 0.28
N ALA A 91 4.14 -17.81 1.17
CA ALA A 91 3.97 -17.91 2.62
C ALA A 91 2.65 -17.27 3.08
N LEU A 92 2.30 -16.11 2.52
CA LEU A 92 1.04 -15.45 2.80
C LEU A 92 -0.16 -16.27 2.29
N ASP A 93 -0.07 -16.84 1.09
CA ASP A 93 -1.14 -17.68 0.53
C ASP A 93 -1.35 -18.97 1.32
N ARG A 94 -0.28 -19.58 1.85
CA ARG A 94 -0.39 -20.71 2.80
C ARG A 94 -1.16 -20.30 4.05
N SER A 95 -0.79 -19.17 4.65
CA SER A 95 -1.44 -18.63 5.85
C SER A 95 -2.93 -18.32 5.62
N HIS A 96 -3.29 -17.78 4.45
CA HIS A 96 -4.69 -17.54 4.07
C HIS A 96 -5.51 -18.83 3.99
N ARG A 97 -4.96 -19.90 3.39
CA ARG A 97 -5.65 -21.20 3.32
C ARG A 97 -5.86 -21.80 4.72
N MET A 98 -4.87 -21.73 5.58
CA MET A 98 -4.98 -22.21 6.97
C MET A 98 -6.00 -21.41 7.78
N ALA A 99 -6.09 -20.09 7.59
CA ALA A 99 -7.08 -19.24 8.24
C ALA A 99 -8.51 -19.56 7.78
N ALA A 100 -8.70 -19.90 6.50
CA ALA A 100 -9.99 -20.33 5.97
C ALA A 100 -10.52 -21.62 6.63
N GLU A 101 -9.61 -22.48 7.11
CA GLU A 101 -9.94 -23.76 7.75
C GLU A 101 -10.09 -23.63 9.28
N SER A 102 -9.37 -22.71 9.92
CA SER A 102 -9.26 -22.62 11.39
C SER A 102 -9.96 -21.41 12.02
N THR A 103 -10.51 -20.49 11.22
CA THR A 103 -11.09 -19.19 11.65
C THR A 103 -10.10 -18.24 12.34
N ASN A 104 -8.83 -18.64 12.51
CA ASN A 104 -7.81 -17.84 13.16
C ASN A 104 -6.82 -17.27 12.13
N TRP A 105 -6.56 -15.97 12.23
CA TRP A 105 -5.61 -15.29 11.35
C TRP A 105 -4.25 -15.25 12.05
N CYS A 106 -3.39 -16.22 11.72
CA CYS A 106 -2.04 -16.31 12.24
C CYS A 106 -1.03 -16.58 11.14
N VAL A 107 0.25 -16.34 11.45
CA VAL A 107 1.40 -16.71 10.62
C VAL A 107 2.35 -17.55 11.47
N ASP A 108 3.00 -18.53 10.86
CA ASP A 108 4.07 -19.30 11.52
C ASP A 108 5.36 -18.48 11.62
N ASP A 109 6.34 -18.99 12.37
CA ASP A 109 7.61 -18.27 12.58
C ASP A 109 8.36 -18.04 11.26
N ALA A 110 8.33 -19.00 10.32
CA ALA A 110 8.98 -18.85 9.02
C ALA A 110 8.36 -17.71 8.19
N THR A 111 7.03 -17.64 8.14
CA THR A 111 6.30 -16.57 7.45
C THR A 111 6.49 -15.22 8.16
N PHE A 112 6.60 -15.22 9.49
CA PHE A 112 6.88 -14.00 10.25
C PHE A 112 8.24 -13.40 9.86
N GLU A 113 9.31 -14.20 9.82
CA GLU A 113 10.65 -13.70 9.48
C GLU A 113 10.67 -13.15 8.03
N LEU A 114 10.06 -13.88 7.08
CA LEU A 114 9.92 -13.41 5.69
C LEU A 114 9.18 -12.06 5.59
N LEU A 115 8.09 -11.88 6.35
CA LEU A 115 7.35 -10.62 6.38
C LEU A 115 8.12 -9.51 7.11
N ALA A 116 8.94 -9.84 8.11
CA ALA A 116 9.78 -8.87 8.80
C ALA A 116 10.87 -8.33 7.86
N ASP A 117 11.53 -9.20 7.11
CA ASP A 117 12.51 -8.81 6.08
C ASP A 117 11.85 -7.96 4.98
N LEU A 118 10.64 -8.33 4.55
CA LEU A 118 9.86 -7.52 3.62
C LEU A 118 9.55 -6.13 4.19
N LEU A 119 9.25 -5.99 5.49
CA LEU A 119 8.98 -4.68 6.09
C LEU A 119 10.23 -3.79 6.07
N THR A 120 11.42 -4.35 6.24
CA THR A 120 12.69 -3.61 6.08
C THR A 120 12.89 -3.15 4.64
N LEU A 121 12.61 -4.00 3.65
CA LEU A 121 12.61 -3.60 2.24
C LEU A 121 11.58 -2.49 1.97
N HIS A 122 10.36 -2.67 2.46
CA HIS A 122 9.27 -1.73 2.21
C HIS A 122 9.55 -0.36 2.84
N GLU A 123 10.13 -0.34 4.04
CA GLU A 123 10.65 0.85 4.70
C GLU A 123 11.64 1.61 3.80
N GLN A 124 12.63 0.92 3.24
CA GLN A 124 13.58 1.51 2.30
C GLN A 124 12.86 2.10 1.09
N GLN A 125 11.96 1.31 0.47
CA GLN A 125 11.19 1.74 -0.69
C GLN A 125 10.37 3.02 -0.40
N LEU A 126 9.73 3.13 0.76
CA LEU A 126 8.93 4.31 1.12
C LEU A 126 9.77 5.58 1.33
N ARG A 127 11.01 5.44 1.81
CA ARG A 127 11.93 6.57 1.99
C ARG A 127 12.62 7.03 0.71
N GLU A 128 12.72 6.15 -0.28
CA GLU A 128 13.36 6.45 -1.57
C GLU A 128 12.36 6.84 -2.66
N ALA A 129 11.19 6.18 -2.70
CA ALA A 129 10.22 6.36 -3.76
C ALA A 129 9.52 7.72 -3.68
N PRO A 130 9.45 8.48 -4.78
CA PRO A 130 8.62 9.68 -4.86
C PRO A 130 7.16 9.37 -4.52
N PHE A 131 6.50 10.30 -3.84
CA PHE A 131 5.12 10.15 -3.39
C PHE A 131 4.15 9.68 -4.49
N HIS A 132 4.28 10.19 -5.72
CA HIS A 132 3.40 9.78 -6.81
C HIS A 132 3.57 8.32 -7.22
N VAL A 133 4.75 7.73 -7.03
CA VAL A 133 5.01 6.30 -7.32
C VAL A 133 4.36 5.44 -6.24
N VAL A 134 4.47 5.82 -4.97
CA VAL A 134 3.80 5.14 -3.86
C VAL A 134 2.28 5.22 -4.01
N ALA A 135 1.74 6.40 -4.31
CA ALA A 135 0.31 6.60 -4.55
C ALA A 135 -0.19 5.72 -5.71
N ARG A 136 0.51 5.70 -6.84
CA ARG A 136 0.17 4.85 -7.99
C ARG A 136 0.22 3.35 -7.66
N SER A 137 1.17 2.92 -6.81
CA SER A 137 1.29 1.53 -6.38
C SER A 137 0.09 1.11 -5.52
N ASN A 138 -0.35 1.98 -4.62
CA ASN A 138 -1.58 1.78 -3.85
C ASN A 138 -2.83 1.73 -4.73
N GLU A 139 -2.96 2.63 -5.71
CA GLU A 139 -4.10 2.62 -6.65
C GLU A 139 -4.16 1.32 -7.47
N LYS A 140 -3.02 0.83 -7.99
CA LYS A 140 -2.95 -0.46 -8.70
C LYS A 140 -3.45 -1.62 -7.82
N MET A 141 -3.09 -1.62 -6.55
CA MET A 141 -3.50 -2.62 -5.58
C MET A 141 -5.03 -2.61 -5.37
N GLU A 142 -5.64 -1.44 -5.23
CA GLU A 142 -7.10 -1.30 -5.08
C GLU A 142 -7.89 -1.73 -6.33
N LEU A 143 -7.36 -1.45 -7.52
CA LEU A 143 -7.93 -1.91 -8.78
C LEU A 143 -7.85 -3.43 -8.92
N GLY A 144 -6.73 -4.05 -8.52
CA GLY A 144 -6.57 -5.51 -8.51
C GLY A 144 -7.59 -6.21 -7.62
N VAL A 145 -7.84 -5.67 -6.42
CA VAL A 145 -8.86 -6.18 -5.49
C VAL A 145 -10.27 -6.07 -6.10
N SER A 146 -10.58 -4.95 -6.73
CA SER A 146 -11.88 -4.72 -7.35
C SER A 146 -12.17 -5.71 -8.49
N MET A 147 -11.18 -5.97 -9.34
CA MET A 147 -11.30 -6.93 -10.45
C MET A 147 -11.42 -8.39 -9.96
N SER A 148 -10.72 -8.75 -8.89
CA SER A 148 -10.84 -10.07 -8.27
C SER A 148 -12.22 -10.28 -7.60
N GLY A 149 -12.72 -9.25 -6.90
CA GLY A 149 -14.05 -9.26 -6.29
C GLY A 149 -15.20 -9.37 -7.30
N THR A 150 -15.11 -8.69 -8.45
CA THR A 150 -16.09 -8.81 -9.53
C THR A 150 -16.13 -10.22 -10.14
N ARG A 151 -14.98 -10.88 -10.30
CA ARG A 151 -14.90 -12.26 -10.80
C ARG A 151 -15.43 -13.29 -9.80
N ALA A 152 -15.18 -13.10 -8.51
CA ALA A 152 -15.72 -13.96 -7.45
C ALA A 152 -17.23 -13.77 -7.20
N SER A 153 -17.78 -12.60 -7.53
CA SER A 153 -19.23 -12.32 -7.46
C SER A 153 -20.01 -12.96 -8.62
N GLY A 154 -19.41 -13.03 -9.82
CA GLY A 154 -20.04 -13.63 -11.01
C GLY A 154 -20.16 -15.17 -11.01
N MET A 155 -19.56 -15.87 -10.04
CA MET A 155 -19.54 -17.35 -9.99
C MET A 155 -20.49 -17.94 -8.92
N ARG A 156 -21.34 -17.11 -8.29
CA ARG A 156 -22.24 -17.52 -7.18
C ARG A 156 -23.73 -17.57 -7.54
N THR A 157 -24.10 -17.69 -8.82
CA THR A 157 -25.52 -17.72 -9.25
C THR A 157 -25.88 -18.85 -10.22
N ALA A 158 -25.14 -19.97 -10.19
CA ALA A 158 -25.51 -21.18 -10.91
C ALA A 158 -25.57 -22.37 -9.95
N ALA A 159 -26.68 -22.49 -9.22
CA ALA A 159 -27.16 -23.72 -8.60
C ALA A 159 -28.68 -23.65 -8.46
#